data_AF-A0A941F292-F1
#
_entry.id   AF-A0A941F292-F1
#
_cell.length_a   1.000
_cell.length_b   1.000
_cell.length_c   1.000
_cell.angle_alpha   90.00
_cell.angle_beta   90.00
_cell.angle_gamma   90.00
#
_symmetry.space_group_name_H-M   'P 1'
#
loop_
_entity.id
_entity.type
_entity.pdbx_description
1 polymer ?
#
loop_
_entity_poly.entity_id
_entity_poly.type
_entity_poly.pdbx_seq_one_letter_code
_entity_poly.pdbx_strand_id
1 'polypeptide(L)' 'METVFQHSITQEEKEAIGVYFPNEVAYLRVLGKETALFHLAFLYNHRNDIEKAEFYANQLPEQDKLDCLRTMHHP' A
#
# COMPACT_ATOMS: atom_id res chain seq x y z
N MET A 1 1.50 -6.32 12.30
CA MET A 1 1.81 -6.00 10.89
C MET A 1 1.34 -4.58 10.66
N GLU A 2 2.19 -3.73 10.08
CA GLU A 2 1.82 -2.34 9.78
C GLU A 2 0.84 -2.29 8.60
N THR A 3 -0.10 -1.34 8.64
CA THR A 3 -1.08 -1.10 7.58
C THR A 3 -1.31 0.41 7.43
N VAL A 4 -2.02 0.80 6.38
CA VAL A 4 -2.40 2.20 6.15
C VAL A 4 -3.25 2.81 7.28
N PHE A 5 -3.87 1.99 8.14
CA PHE A 5 -4.69 2.46 9.28
C PHE A 5 -3.87 3.03 10.44
N GLN A 6 -2.59 2.66 10.56
CA GLN A 6 -1.67 3.26 11.53
C GLN A 6 -1.16 4.64 11.07
N HIS A 7 -1.48 5.06 9.85
CA HIS A 7 -1.09 6.35 9.31
C HIS A 7 -2.30 7.29 9.22
N SER A 8 -2.07 8.58 9.47
CA SER A 8 -3.05 9.62 9.15
C SER A 8 -3.12 9.74 7.62
N ILE A 9 -4.09 9.06 7.01
CA ILE A 9 -4.37 9.10 5.56
C ILE A 9 -5.52 10.05 5.23
N THR A 10 -5.34 10.87 4.20
CA THR A 10 -6.37 11.79 3.70
C THR A 10 -7.42 11.06 2.86
N GLN A 11 -8.51 11.74 2.51
CA GLN A 11 -9.52 11.17 1.60
C GLN A 11 -8.96 10.98 0.18
N GLU A 12 -8.15 11.93 -0.31
CA GLU A 12 -7.44 11.83 -1.59
C GLU A 12 -6.51 10.62 -1.62
N GLU A 13 -5.74 10.41 -0.54
CA GLU A 13 -4.85 9.25 -0.44
C GLU A 13 -5.61 7.93 -0.44
N LYS A 14 -6.77 7.86 0.24
CA LYS A 14 -7.64 6.69 0.20
C LYS A 14 -8.13 6.39 -1.21
N GLU A 15 -8.47 7.43 -1.98
CA GLU A 15 -8.89 7.30 -3.37
C GLU A 15 -7.73 6.84 -4.27
N ALA A 16 -6.55 7.41 -4.08
CA ALA A 16 -5.34 7.05 -4.83
C ALA A 16 -4.95 5.57 -4.62
N ILE A 17 -5.10 5.05 -3.39
CA ILE A 17 -4.72 3.67 -3.07
C ILE A 17 -5.90 2.69 -3.06
N GLY A 18 -7.13 3.15 -3.34
CA GLY A 18 -8.33 2.30 -3.40
C GLY A 18 -8.79 1.71 -2.06
N VAL A 19 -8.50 2.35 -0.94
CA VAL A 19 -8.84 1.83 0.41
C VAL A 19 -10.11 2.48 0.95
N TYR A 20 -11.20 1.72 0.98
CA TYR A 20 -12.53 2.17 1.46
C TYR A 20 -13.09 1.33 2.61
N PHE A 21 -12.21 0.70 3.40
CA PHE A 21 -12.64 -0.16 4.51
C PHE A 21 -12.95 0.67 5.77
N PRO A 22 -13.95 0.26 6.58
CA PRO A 22 -14.38 1.01 7.76
C PRO A 22 -13.36 0.94 8.91
N ASN A 23 -12.52 -0.11 8.96
CA ASN A 23 -11.47 -0.29 9.96
C ASN A 23 -10.45 -1.36 9.53
N GLU A 24 -9.33 -1.42 10.24
CA GLU A 24 -8.22 -2.37 10.02
C GLU A 24 -8.66 -3.83 10.12
N VAL A 25 -9.60 -4.16 11.02
CA VAL A 25 -10.08 -5.54 11.19
C VAL A 25 -10.83 -6.04 9.94
N ALA A 26 -11.73 -5.22 9.39
CA ALA A 26 -12.45 -5.54 8.16
C ALA A 26 -11.50 -5.63 6.97
N TYR A 27 -10.53 -4.72 6.90
CA TYR A 27 -9.49 -4.68 5.89
C TYR A 27 -8.64 -5.97 5.85
N LEU A 28 -8.07 -6.36 7.00
CA LEU A 28 -7.20 -7.54 7.09
C LEU A 28 -7.96 -8.85 6.91
N ARG A 29 -9.23 -8.90 7.30
CA ARG A 29 -10.08 -10.08 7.10
C ARG A 29 -10.30 -10.40 5.62
N VAL A 30 -10.32 -9.39 4.76
CA VAL A 30 -10.64 -9.53 3.32
C VAL A 30 -9.40 -9.63 2.47
N LEU A 31 -8.40 -8.79 2.71
CA LEU A 31 -7.31 -8.56 1.77
C LEU A 31 -5.96 -9.19 2.17
N GLY A 32 -5.79 -9.59 3.43
CA GLY A 32 -4.55 -10.21 3.88
C GLY A 32 -3.35 -9.27 3.92
N LYS A 33 -2.15 -9.87 4.01
CA LYS A 33 -0.89 -9.17 4.30
C LYS A 33 -0.29 -8.52 3.07
N GLU A 34 -0.29 -9.22 1.95
CA GLU A 34 0.33 -8.80 0.71
C GLU A 34 -0.32 -7.50 0.21
N THR A 35 -1.66 -7.43 0.22
CA THR A 35 -2.38 -6.22 -0.13
C THR A 35 -2.10 -5.04 0.83
N ALA A 36 -1.83 -5.30 2.12
CA ALA A 36 -1.39 -4.26 3.06
C ALA A 36 -0.05 -3.64 2.67
N LEU A 37 0.89 -4.48 2.23
CA LEU A 37 2.17 -4.01 1.72
C LEU A 37 2.02 -3.22 0.41
N PHE A 38 1.14 -3.67 -0.50
CA PHE A 38 0.81 -2.90 -1.71
C PHE A 38 0.25 -1.51 -1.39
N HIS A 39 -0.75 -1.41 -0.50
CA HIS A 39 -1.33 -0.11 -0.17
C HIS A 39 -0.34 0.81 0.55
N LEU A 40 0.55 0.28 1.39
CA LEU A 40 1.63 1.06 1.99
C LEU A 40 2.61 1.56 0.92
N ALA A 41 3.02 0.70 -0.02
CA ALA A 41 3.91 1.10 -1.11
C ALA A 41 3.29 2.22 -1.95
N PHE A 42 2.02 2.08 -2.35
CA PHE A 42 1.31 3.11 -3.11
C PHE A 42 1.08 4.41 -2.32
N LEU A 43 0.78 4.33 -1.03
CA LEU A 43 0.63 5.50 -0.18
C LEU A 43 1.92 6.33 -0.14
N TYR A 44 3.05 5.66 0.09
CA TYR A 44 4.34 6.35 0.15
C TYR A 44 4.80 6.84 -1.22
N ASN A 45 4.50 6.11 -2.30
CA ASN A 45 4.73 6.58 -3.66
C ASN A 45 3.92 7.86 -3.96
N HIS A 46 2.63 7.88 -3.60
CA HIS A 46 1.78 9.07 -3.75
C HIS A 46 2.30 10.27 -2.96
N ARG A 47 2.91 10.03 -1.79
CA ARG A 47 3.58 11.05 -0.97
C ARG A 47 4.97 11.47 -1.50
N ASN A 48 5.43 10.91 -2.62
CA ASN A 48 6.79 11.06 -3.15
C ASN A 48 7.91 10.59 -2.21
N ASP A 49 7.61 9.70 -1.25
CA ASP A 49 8.58 9.04 -0.38
C ASP A 49 8.97 7.68 -1.00
N ILE A 50 9.83 7.75 -2.01
CA ILE A 50 10.20 6.59 -2.84
C ILE A 50 10.95 5.53 -2.03
N GLU A 51 11.80 5.96 -1.08
CA GLU A 51 12.54 5.03 -0.22
C GLU A 51 11.58 4.15 0.60
N LYS A 52 10.54 4.75 1.21
CA LYS A 52 9.54 3.95 1.91
C LYS A 52 8.66 3.15 0.98
N ALA A 53 8.31 3.67 -0.20
CA ALA A 53 7.54 2.91 -1.18
C ALA A 53 8.25 1.61 -1.56
N GLU A 54 9.54 1.69 -1.90
CA GLU A 54 10.36 0.53 -2.21
C GLU A 54 10.58 -0.38 -1.00
N PHE A 55 10.74 0.17 0.20
CA PHE A 55 10.86 -0.63 1.43
C PHE A 55 9.66 -1.58 1.63
N TYR A 56 8.43 -1.11 1.40
CA TYR A 56 7.24 -1.97 1.51
C TYR A 56 7.10 -2.91 0.32
N ALA A 57 7.38 -2.46 -0.91
CA ALA A 57 7.37 -3.32 -2.09
C ALA A 57 8.38 -4.48 -1.97
N ASN A 58 9.55 -4.25 -1.35
CA ASN A 58 10.57 -5.26 -1.14
C ASN A 58 10.16 -6.37 -0.15
N GLN A 59 9.08 -6.20 0.61
CA GLN A 59 8.55 -7.21 1.52
C GLN A 59 7.51 -8.13 0.87
N LEU A 60 7.09 -7.81 -0.37
CA LEU A 60 6.20 -8.64 -1.17
C LEU A 60 6.96 -9.86 -1.71
N PRO A 61 6.25 -10.97 -2.01
CA PRO A 61 6.79 -12.04 -2.86
C PRO A 61 7.34 -11.48 -4.18
N GLU A 62 8.34 -12.15 -4.77
CA GLU A 62 9.09 -11.62 -5.92
C GLU A 62 8.18 -11.17 -7.08
N GLN A 63 7.17 -11.96 -7.41
CA GLN A 63 6.22 -11.63 -8.48
C GLN A 63 5.40 -10.38 -8.15
N ASP A 64 4.84 -10.32 -6.94
CA ASP A 64 4.04 -9.19 -6.46
C ASP A 64 4.87 -7.91 -6.34
N LYS A 65 6.13 -8.02 -5.90
CA LYS A 65 7.09 -6.91 -5.86
C LYS A 65 7.28 -6.32 -7.25
N LEU A 66 7.54 -7.16 -8.26
CA LEU A 66 7.77 -6.69 -9.63
C LEU A 66 6.53 -5.98 -10.18
N ASP A 67 5.33 -6.52 -9.94
CA ASP A 67 4.08 -5.87 -10.33
C ASP A 67 3.83 -4.55 -9.59
N CYS A 68 4.14 -4.49 -8.30
CA CYS A 68 4.05 -3.27 -7.49
C CYS A 68 4.96 -2.17 -8.05
N LEU A 69 6.24 -2.47 -8.24
CA LEU A 69 7.22 -1.50 -8.76
C LEU A 69 6.85 -1.04 -10.18
N ARG A 70 6.44 -1.96 -11.06
CA ARG A 70 5.97 -1.62 -12.41
C ARG A 70 4.81 -0.61 -12.38
N THR A 71 3.85 -0.82 -11.48
CA THR A 71 2.68 0.07 -11.35
C THR A 71 3.07 1.44 -10.80
N MET A 72 4.01 1.51 -9.84
CA MET A 72 4.45 2.79 -9.26
C MET A 72 5.26 3.65 -10.24
N HIS A 73 6.08 3.04 -11.10
CA HIS A 73 6.97 3.75 -12.03
C HIS A 73 6.36 3.97 -13.43
N HIS A 74 5.28 3.25 -13.77
CA HIS A 74 4.55 3.40 -15.03
C HIS A 74 3.03 3.52 -14.79
N PRO A 75 2.57 4.59 -14.11
CA PRO A 75 1.15 4.83 -13.82
C PRO A 75 0.32 5.16 -15.07
#